data_AF-A0A316YX60-F1
#
_entry.id   AF-A0A316YX60-F1
#
_cell.length_a   1.000
_cell.length_b   1.000
_cell.length_c   1.000
_cell.angle_alpha   90.00
_cell.angle_beta   90.00
_cell.angle_gamma   90.00
#
_symmetry.space_group_name_H-M   'P 1'
#
loop_
_entity.id
_entity.type
_entity.pdbx_description
1 polymer ?
#
loop_
_entity_poly.entity_id
_entity_poly.type
_entity_poly.pdbx_seq_one_letter_code
_entity_poly.pdbx_strand_id
1 'polypeptide(L)'
;VLQRIKGDLKEAMKSKDSFTSTVLRSILSEHQYAAKEAKKTELSSILQKAVARRKEAAAQFRAAKPPREDLASKEDREGEVITRFLPE
;
A
#
# COMPACT_ATOMS: atom_id res chain seq x y z
N VAL A 1 -10.98 8.83 5.41
CA VAL A 1 -9.82 8.10 4.83
C VAL A 1 -9.94 7.88 3.31
N LEU A 2 -10.99 7.23 2.80
CA LEU A 2 -11.12 6.95 1.36
C LEU A 2 -10.99 8.19 0.45
N GLN A 3 -11.64 9.30 0.81
CA GLN A 3 -11.54 10.55 0.06
C GLN A 3 -10.13 11.14 0.08
N ARG A 4 -9.40 11.00 1.20
CA ARG A 4 -8.01 11.43 1.34
C ARG A 4 -7.10 10.63 0.39
N ILE A 5 -7.25 9.31 0.35
CA ILE A 5 -6.51 8.43 -0.59
C ILE A 5 -6.76 8.84 -2.05
N LYS A 6 -8.02 9.13 -2.42
CA LYS A 6 -8.36 9.60 -3.77
C LYS A 6 -7.77 10.98 -4.08
N GLY A 7 -7.72 11.88 -3.09
CA GLY A 7 -7.08 13.18 -3.21
C GLY A 7 -5.58 13.05 -3.44
N ASP A 8 -4.90 12.29 -2.58
CA ASP A 8 -3.45 12.08 -2.66
C ASP A 8 -3.05 11.33 -3.94
N LEU A 9 -3.91 10.43 -4.45
CA LEU A 9 -3.68 9.79 -5.75
C LEU A 9 -3.69 10.83 -6.88
N LYS A 10 -4.65 11.77 -6.89
CA LYS A 10 -4.68 12.83 -7.91
C LYS A 10 -3.44 13.70 -7.84
N GLU A 11 -3.00 14.06 -6.64
CA GLU A 11 -1.79 14.87 -6.45
C GLU A 11 -0.52 14.12 -6.87
N ALA A 12 -0.39 12.84 -6.50
CA ALA A 12 0.71 11.98 -6.94
C ALA A 12 0.77 11.86 -8.47
N MET A 13 -0.38 11.75 -9.14
CA MET A 13 -0.43 11.74 -10.60
C MET A 13 -0.01 13.09 -11.21
N LYS A 14 -0.44 14.21 -10.63
CA LYS A 14 -0.12 15.56 -11.10
C LYS A 14 1.37 15.88 -10.95
N SER A 15 1.96 15.48 -9.83
CA SER A 15 3.39 15.66 -9.52
C SER A 15 4.29 14.63 -10.21
N LYS A 16 3.73 13.68 -10.97
CA LYS A 16 4.45 12.56 -11.59
C LYS A 16 5.14 11.65 -10.59
N ASP A 17 4.65 11.58 -9.35
CA ASP A 17 5.04 10.58 -8.37
C ASP A 17 4.41 9.23 -8.73
N SER A 18 5.10 8.51 -9.63
CA SER A 18 4.71 7.19 -10.10
C SER A 18 4.72 6.15 -8.99
N PHE A 19 5.57 6.32 -7.97
CA PHE A 19 5.68 5.42 -6.84
C PHE A 19 4.43 5.49 -5.98
N THR A 20 4.14 6.66 -5.41
CA THR A 20 2.96 6.87 -4.54
C THR A 20 1.67 6.57 -5.30
N SER A 21 1.54 7.04 -6.55
CA SER A 21 0.32 6.79 -7.34
C SER A 21 0.07 5.31 -7.62
N THR A 22 1.12 4.48 -7.71
CA THR A 22 0.97 3.03 -7.91
C THR A 22 0.49 2.35 -6.62
N VAL A 23 1.09 2.71 -5.48
CA VAL A 23 0.68 2.19 -4.16
C VAL A 23 -0.79 2.51 -3.88
N LEU A 24 -1.20 3.77 -4.05
CA LEU A 24 -2.57 4.20 -3.78
C LEU A 24 -3.59 3.54 -4.72
N ARG A 25 -3.23 3.29 -5.99
CA ARG A 25 -4.07 2.54 -6.93
C ARG A 25 -4.27 1.09 -6.49
N SER A 26 -3.24 0.42 -5.97
CA SER A 26 -3.35 -0.94 -5.42
C SER A 26 -4.38 -1.00 -4.29
N ILE A 27 -4.27 -0.09 -3.31
CA ILE A 27 -5.20 -0.03 -2.17
C ILE A 27 -6.64 0.21 -2.62
N LEU A 28 -6.86 1.12 -3.56
CA LEU A 28 -8.21 1.39 -4.08
C LEU A 28 -8.78 0.19 -4.83
N SER A 29 -7.94 -0.57 -5.55
CA SER A 29 -8.34 -1.79 -6.24
C SER A 29 -8.74 -2.88 -5.24
N GLU A 30 -7.95 -3.10 -4.18
CA GLU A 30 -8.26 -4.05 -3.11
C GLU A 30 -9.57 -3.70 -2.40
N HIS A 31 -9.80 -2.42 -2.10
CA HIS A 31 -11.06 -1.94 -1.54
C HIS A 31 -12.24 -2.18 -2.48
N GLN A 32 -12.08 -1.91 -3.78
CA GLN A 32 -13.12 -2.17 -4.77
C GLN A 32 -13.43 -3.67 -4.91
N TYR A 33 -12.42 -4.52 -4.83
CA TYR A 33 -12.58 -5.97 -4.87
C TYR A 33 -13.35 -6.47 -3.64
N ALA A 34 -12.96 -6.05 -2.44
CA ALA A 34 -13.65 -6.40 -1.20
C ALA A 34 -15.14 -5.98 -1.23
N ALA A 35 -15.43 -4.80 -1.76
CA ALA A 35 -16.81 -4.33 -1.93
C ALA A 35 -17.64 -5.20 -2.89
N LYS A 36 -17.01 -5.72 -3.97
CA LYS A 36 -17.67 -6.61 -4.93
C LYS A 36 -17.95 -8.00 -4.36
N GLU A 37 -17.08 -8.51 -3.49
CA GLU A 37 -17.25 -9.82 -2.84
C GLU A 37 -18.33 -9.81 -1.73
N ALA A 38 -19.09 -8.72 -1.57
CA ALA A 38 -20.02 -8.49 -0.46
C ALA A 38 -19.37 -8.65 0.94
N LYS A 39 -18.03 -8.66 1.00
CA LYS A 39 -17.29 -8.62 2.26
C LYS A 39 -17.36 -7.18 2.76
N LYS A 40 -18.02 -6.97 3.90
CA LYS A 40 -17.93 -5.70 4.65
C LYS A 40 -16.55 -5.55 5.30
N THR A 41 -15.52 -5.48 4.46
CA THR A 41 -14.16 -5.25 4.92
C THR A 41 -13.96 -3.75 5.01
N GLU A 42 -13.78 -3.27 6.23
CA GLU A 42 -13.46 -1.87 6.47
C GLU A 42 -12.14 -1.50 5.79
N LEU A 43 -12.08 -0.30 5.23
CA LEU A 43 -10.88 0.22 4.56
C LEU A 43 -9.66 0.22 5.51
N SER A 44 -9.87 0.46 6.81
CA SER A 44 -8.81 0.38 7.82
C SER A 44 -8.18 -1.02 7.90
N SER A 45 -9.00 -2.07 7.83
CA SER A 45 -8.51 -3.46 7.82
C SER A 45 -7.71 -3.77 6.56
N ILE A 46 -8.14 -3.25 5.40
CA ILE A 46 -7.37 -3.38 4.14
C ILE A 46 -6.02 -2.68 4.27
N LEU A 47 -5.99 -1.44 4.77
CA LEU A 47 -4.75 -0.69 4.97
C LEU A 47 -3.78 -1.40 5.92
N GLN A 48 -4.28 -1.91 7.06
CA GLN A 48 -3.47 -2.67 8.02
C GLN A 48 -2.88 -3.94 7.40
N LYS A 49 -3.69 -4.72 6.68
CA LYS A 49 -3.24 -5.92 5.97
C LYS A 49 -2.22 -5.60 4.89
N ALA A 50 -2.42 -4.52 4.15
CA ALA A 50 -1.47 -4.09 3.13
C ALA A 50 -0.11 -3.72 3.76
N VAL A 51 -0.09 -2.98 4.87
CA VAL A 51 1.16 -2.67 5.61
C VAL A 51 1.84 -3.96 6.10
N ALA A 52 1.08 -4.88 6.70
CA ALA A 52 1.65 -6.15 7.16
C ALA A 52 2.28 -6.95 6.01
N ARG A 53 1.57 -7.07 4.88
CA ARG A 53 2.07 -7.75 3.68
C ARG A 53 3.36 -7.12 3.14
N ARG A 54 3.47 -5.78 3.14
CA ARG A 54 4.69 -5.07 2.73
C ARG A 54 5.88 -5.39 3.65
N LYS A 55 5.66 -5.40 4.96
CA LYS A 55 6.70 -5.77 5.94
C LYS A 55 7.14 -7.22 5.79
N GLU A 56 6.19 -8.13 5.61
CA GLU A 56 6.48 -9.56 5.37
C GLU A 56 7.27 -9.76 4.08
N ALA A 57 6.86 -9.12 2.98
CA ALA A 57 7.57 -9.17 1.70
C ALA A 57 8.99 -8.60 1.82
N ALA A 58 9.16 -7.46 2.52
CA ALA A 58 10.47 -6.89 2.77
C ALA A 58 11.38 -7.86 3.53
N ALA A 59 10.87 -8.50 4.59
CA ALA A 59 11.62 -9.51 5.34
C ALA A 59 12.00 -10.72 4.45
N GLN A 60 11.11 -11.19 3.59
CA GLN A 60 11.37 -12.28 2.65
C GLN A 60 12.47 -11.91 1.64
N PHE A 61 12.45 -10.69 1.10
CA PHE A 61 13.49 -10.22 0.18
C PHE A 61 14.87 -10.11 0.84
N ARG A 62 14.92 -9.70 2.11
CA ARG A 62 16.17 -9.70 2.90
C ARG A 62 16.67 -11.10 3.21
N ALA A 63 15.77 -12.05 3.44
CA ALA A 63 16.11 -13.44 3.74
C ALA A 63 16.56 -14.25 2.50
N ALA A 64 16.37 -13.72 1.29
CA ALA A 64 16.80 -14.37 0.05
C ALA A 64 18.33 -14.54 -0.02
N LYS A 65 18.80 -15.48 -0.85
CA LYS A 65 20.23 -15.70 -1.11
C LYS A 65 20.54 -15.66 -2.61
N PRO A 66 21.23 -14.61 -3.11
CA PRO A 66 21.68 -13.41 -2.37
C PRO A 66 20.50 -12.52 -1.92
N PRO A 67 20.65 -11.72 -0.85
CA PRO A 67 19.62 -10.78 -0.39
C PRO A 67 19.23 -9.76 -1.47
N ARG A 68 17.95 -9.41 -1.52
CA ARG A 68 17.38 -8.43 -2.46
C ARG A 68 16.98 -7.15 -1.73
N GLU A 69 17.97 -6.44 -1.20
CA GLU A 69 17.75 -5.20 -0.42
C GLU A 69 17.07 -4.08 -1.22
N ASP A 70 17.26 -4.06 -2.55
CA ASP A 70 16.57 -3.15 -3.47
C ASP A 70 15.04 -3.34 -3.41
N LEU A 71 14.59 -4.59 -3.44
CA LEU A 71 13.18 -4.95 -3.36
C LEU A 71 12.65 -4.79 -1.95
N ALA A 72 13.43 -5.16 -0.92
CA ALA A 72 13.02 -4.97 0.47
C ALA A 72 12.79 -3.50 0.81
N SER A 73 13.72 -2.63 0.42
CA SER A 73 13.62 -1.19 0.62
C SER A 73 12.43 -0.59 -0.13
N LYS A 74 12.10 -1.13 -1.31
CA LYS A 74 10.91 -0.72 -2.05
C LYS A 74 9.63 -1.07 -1.28
N GLU A 75 9.48 -2.31 -0.82
CA GLU A 75 8.30 -2.75 -0.07
C GLU A 75 8.12 -1.95 1.23
N ASP A 76 9.20 -1.68 1.97
CA ASP A 76 9.14 -0.86 3.18
C ASP A 76 8.63 0.56 2.89
N ARG A 77 9.16 1.20 1.83
CA ARG A 77 8.68 2.52 1.39
C ARG A 77 7.21 2.49 0.97
N GLU A 78 6.73 1.42 0.34
CA GLU A 78 5.31 1.26 0.03
C GLU A 78 4.48 1.17 1.32
N GLY A 79 4.95 0.41 2.31
CA GLY A 79 4.33 0.30 3.63
C GLY A 79 4.24 1.64 4.37
N GLU A 80 5.29 2.46 4.30
CA GLU A 80 5.31 3.82 4.87
C GLU A 80 4.26 4.73 4.22
N VAL A 81 4.11 4.68 2.89
CA VAL A 81 3.07 5.44 2.18
C VAL A 81 1.69 5.08 2.69
N ILE A 82 1.40 3.79 2.89
CA ILE A 82 0.10 3.29 3.35
C ILE A 82 -0.15 3.67 4.81
N THR A 83 0.88 3.62 5.66
CA THR A 83 0.79 3.90 7.10
C THR A 83 0.28 5.32 7.40
N ARG A 84 0.55 6.29 6.52
CA ARG A 84 0.04 7.68 6.65
C ARG A 84 -1.49 7.82 6.66
N PHE A 85 -2.20 6.77 6.25
CA PHE A 85 -3.66 6.72 6.22
C PHE A 85 -4.27 5.92 7.37
N LEU A 86 -3.46 5.31 8.23
CA LEU A 86 -3.89 4.68 9.47
C LEU A 86 -3.95 5.74 10.59
N PRO A 87 -4.86 5.58 11.57
CA PRO A 87 -4.78 6.35 12.81
C PRO A 87 -3.47 6.02 13.55
N GLU A 88 -2.94 7.00 14.29
CA GLU A 88 -1.83 6.80 15.24
C GLU A 88 -2.17 5.78 16.33
#